data_AF-A0A428K2Z5-F1
#
_entry.id   AF-A0A428K2Z5-F1
#
_cell.length_a   1.000
_cell.length_b   1.000
_cell.length_c   1.000
_cell.angle_alpha   90.00
_cell.angle_beta   90.00
_cell.angle_gamma   90.00
#
_symmetry.space_group_name_H-M   'P 1'
#
loop_
_entity.id
_entity.type
_entity.pdbx_description
1 polymer ?
#
loop_
_entity_poly.entity_id
_entity_poly.type
_entity_poly.pdbx_seq_one_letter_code
_entity_poly.pdbx_strand_id
1 'polypeptide(L)'
;MFVISLFFVTPFFAKEWKSLHQYQKETGEIELSLSDWLKKDRVKNTVVWQEANAHNLTHNLYNEYQTIRERRDFYLWYYKEIDAKGHEVVWPKMAHFISKKLRLTMAFPYKVFLRKSVKAYSKKGSKTVFDNAFLEMKRLLYSENVLTGTLALNWDKAILKKEQFEWLVPVYKTVDEKTKKTITNIAKGHCFYGFLVPKPIRFKGDLSSTTERYNYALNDLREYCKIHYK
;
A
#
# COMPACT_ATOMS: atom_id res chain seq x y z
N MET A 1 17.35 -18.87 45.24
CA MET A 1 17.54 -19.37 43.87
C MET A 1 16.60 -18.59 42.96
N PHE A 2 17.10 -17.57 42.27
CA PHE A 2 16.29 -16.75 41.36
C PHE A 2 16.23 -17.45 40.00
N VAL A 3 15.05 -17.92 39.62
CA VAL A 3 14.80 -18.44 38.27
C VAL A 3 14.51 -17.25 37.37
N ILE A 4 15.50 -16.88 36.55
CA ILE A 4 15.34 -15.88 35.48
C ILE A 4 14.60 -16.58 34.34
N SER A 5 13.31 -16.29 34.20
CA SER A 5 12.51 -16.75 33.06
C SER A 5 12.82 -15.88 31.84
N LEU A 6 13.62 -16.40 30.92
CA LEU A 6 13.88 -15.79 29.61
C LEU A 6 12.60 -15.89 28.76
N PHE A 7 11.84 -14.80 28.70
CA PHE A 7 10.82 -14.64 27.66
C PHE A 7 11.54 -14.51 26.32
N PHE A 8 11.56 -15.60 25.54
CA PHE A 8 11.90 -15.55 24.14
C PHE A 8 10.88 -14.64 23.45
N VAL A 9 11.32 -13.44 23.08
CA VAL A 9 10.59 -12.57 22.16
C VAL A 9 10.50 -13.35 20.85
N THR A 10 9.32 -13.90 20.55
CA THR A 10 9.08 -14.53 19.25
C THR A 10 9.37 -13.49 18.18
N PRO A 11 10.24 -13.78 17.20
CA PRO A 11 10.51 -12.84 16.14
C PRO A 11 9.20 -12.54 15.40
N PHE A 12 9.10 -11.31 14.90
CA PHE A 12 7.99 -10.85 14.06
C PHE A 12 7.94 -11.76 12.81
N PHE A 13 7.15 -12.85 12.87
CA PHE A 13 7.01 -13.78 11.77
C PHE A 13 6.20 -13.12 10.66
N ALA A 14 6.70 -13.19 9.43
CA ALA A 14 5.92 -12.78 8.27
C ALA A 14 4.73 -13.75 8.14
N LYS A 15 3.52 -13.22 7.96
CA LYS A 15 2.31 -14.01 7.71
C LYS A 15 2.22 -14.56 6.28
N GLU A 16 3.15 -14.17 5.42
CA GLU A 16 3.38 -14.83 4.13
C GLU A 16 4.39 -15.96 4.27
N TRP A 17 3.93 -17.19 4.07
CA TRP A 17 4.75 -18.39 4.14
C TRP A 17 5.13 -18.89 2.74
N LYS A 18 6.34 -19.44 2.58
CA LYS A 18 6.75 -20.01 1.28
C LYS A 18 5.94 -21.27 0.94
N SER A 19 5.64 -22.09 1.95
CA SER A 19 4.89 -23.33 1.84
C SER A 19 4.28 -23.74 3.18
N LEU A 20 3.28 -24.63 3.13
CA LEU A 20 2.67 -25.20 4.34
C LEU A 20 3.68 -25.97 5.20
N HIS A 21 4.62 -26.68 4.56
CA HIS A 21 5.69 -27.35 5.28
C HIS A 21 6.57 -26.38 6.09
N GLN A 22 6.87 -25.20 5.55
CA GLN A 22 7.62 -24.18 6.29
C GLN A 22 6.81 -23.70 7.50
N TYR A 23 5.53 -23.40 7.30
CA TYR A 23 4.61 -22.98 8.35
C TYR A 23 4.54 -24.01 9.49
N GLN A 24 4.28 -25.27 9.15
CA GLN A 24 4.20 -26.38 10.11
C GLN A 24 5.49 -26.55 10.90
N LYS A 25 6.64 -26.43 10.23
CA LYS A 25 7.95 -26.54 10.88
C LYS A 25 8.22 -25.40 11.87
N GLU A 26 7.80 -24.18 11.55
CA GLU A 26 8.09 -22.99 12.36
C GLU A 26 7.06 -22.75 13.46
N THR A 27 5.81 -23.16 13.27
CA THR A 27 4.71 -22.91 14.22
C THR A 27 4.27 -24.15 15.01
N GLY A 28 4.50 -25.35 14.48
CA GLY A 28 3.93 -26.60 15.01
C GLY A 28 2.47 -26.84 14.60
N GLU A 29 1.81 -25.87 13.97
CA GLU A 29 0.40 -25.95 13.57
C GLU A 29 0.25 -26.67 12.23
N ILE A 30 -0.78 -27.51 12.12
CA ILE A 30 -1.03 -28.33 10.91
C ILE A 30 -1.63 -27.48 9.79
N GLU A 31 -2.49 -26.53 10.15
CA GLU A 31 -3.26 -25.67 9.24
C GLU A 31 -2.92 -24.20 9.45
N LEU A 32 -3.01 -23.40 8.38
CA LEU A 32 -2.76 -21.97 8.46
C LEU A 32 -3.78 -21.29 9.38
N SER A 33 -3.32 -20.37 10.22
CA SER A 33 -4.25 -19.49 10.94
C SER A 33 -5.01 -18.60 9.96
N LEU A 34 -6.14 -18.05 10.40
CA LEU A 34 -6.94 -17.09 9.62
C LEU A 34 -6.18 -15.82 9.23
N SER A 35 -5.04 -15.52 9.85
CA SER A 35 -4.20 -14.36 9.52
C SER A 35 -3.05 -14.70 8.56
N ASP A 36 -2.80 -15.98 8.32
CA ASP A 36 -1.66 -16.50 7.54
C ASP A 36 -2.07 -16.86 6.12
N TRP A 37 -1.12 -16.76 5.17
CA TRP A 37 -1.31 -17.21 3.80
C TRP A 37 -0.02 -17.73 3.20
N LEU A 38 -0.09 -18.59 2.18
CA LEU A 38 1.09 -18.94 1.41
C LEU A 38 1.32 -17.91 0.32
N LYS A 39 2.57 -17.71 -0.09
CA LYS A 39 2.92 -16.85 -1.22
C LYS A 39 2.13 -17.20 -2.49
N LYS A 40 1.82 -18.49 -2.70
CA LYS A 40 0.99 -18.94 -3.83
C LYS A 40 -0.46 -18.43 -3.72
N ASP A 41 -0.99 -18.30 -2.51
CA ASP A 41 -2.36 -17.83 -2.25
C ASP A 41 -2.49 -16.36 -2.65
N ARG A 42 -1.57 -15.51 -2.21
CA ARG A 42 -1.52 -14.10 -2.65
C ARG A 42 -1.35 -13.97 -4.16
N VAL A 43 -0.43 -14.72 -4.76
CA VAL A 43 -0.14 -14.62 -6.21
C VAL A 43 -1.32 -15.08 -7.07
N LYS A 44 -2.06 -16.09 -6.61
CA LYS A 44 -3.23 -16.64 -7.31
C LYS A 44 -4.56 -16.03 -6.85
N ASN A 45 -4.55 -15.14 -5.86
CA ASN A 45 -5.73 -14.55 -5.22
C ASN A 45 -6.75 -15.61 -4.75
N THR A 46 -6.28 -16.65 -4.07
CA THR A 46 -7.14 -17.76 -3.58
C THR A 46 -8.04 -17.30 -2.43
N VAL A 47 -9.02 -18.13 -2.06
CA VAL A 47 -9.92 -17.85 -0.92
C VAL A 47 -9.15 -17.64 0.39
N VAL A 48 -8.10 -18.42 0.65
CA VAL A 48 -7.23 -18.27 1.84
C VAL A 48 -6.64 -16.85 1.93
N TRP A 49 -6.19 -16.28 0.81
CA TRP A 49 -5.70 -14.90 0.78
C TRP A 49 -6.79 -13.87 1.04
N GLN A 50 -8.00 -14.09 0.50
CA GLN A 50 -9.14 -13.20 0.67
C GLN A 50 -9.64 -13.20 2.13
N GLU A 51 -9.78 -14.39 2.72
CA GLU A 51 -10.14 -14.57 4.12
C GLU A 51 -9.11 -13.96 5.06
N ALA A 52 -7.81 -14.17 4.79
CA ALA A 52 -6.74 -13.54 5.55
C ALA A 52 -6.80 -12.01 5.48
N ASN A 53 -7.11 -11.44 4.31
CA ASN A 53 -7.27 -10.00 4.20
C ASN A 53 -8.48 -9.48 4.97
N ALA A 54 -9.62 -10.16 4.89
CA ALA A 54 -10.82 -9.80 5.63
C ALA A 54 -10.56 -9.86 7.14
N HIS A 55 -9.97 -10.95 7.62
CA HIS A 55 -9.60 -11.15 9.02
C HIS A 55 -8.59 -10.09 9.51
N ASN A 56 -7.54 -9.85 8.74
CA ASN A 56 -6.53 -8.87 9.12
C ASN A 56 -7.13 -7.46 9.17
N LEU A 57 -8.02 -7.12 8.23
CA LEU A 57 -8.72 -5.84 8.22
C LEU A 57 -9.65 -5.67 9.42
N THR A 58 -10.42 -6.70 9.80
CA THR A 58 -11.32 -6.63 10.97
C THR A 58 -10.56 -6.46 12.27
N HIS A 59 -9.39 -7.09 12.40
CA HIS A 59 -8.57 -7.07 13.61
C HIS A 59 -7.48 -5.98 13.61
N ASN A 60 -7.49 -5.08 12.63
CA ASN A 60 -6.51 -3.99 12.50
C ASN A 60 -5.04 -4.48 12.43
N LEU A 61 -4.82 -5.64 11.79
CA LEU A 61 -3.52 -6.29 11.65
C LEU A 61 -2.77 -5.79 10.41
N TYR A 62 -2.61 -4.48 10.28
CA TYR A 62 -1.88 -3.88 9.14
C TYR A 62 -0.40 -4.27 9.10
N ASN A 63 0.16 -4.64 10.26
CA ASN A 63 1.56 -5.04 10.38
C ASN A 63 1.87 -6.38 9.70
N GLU A 64 0.88 -7.17 9.29
CA GLU A 64 1.12 -8.46 8.61
C GLU A 64 1.60 -8.30 7.17
N TYR A 65 1.37 -7.13 6.57
CA TYR A 65 1.78 -6.79 5.22
C TYR A 65 3.16 -6.13 5.24
N GLN A 66 4.21 -6.93 5.16
CA GLN A 66 5.60 -6.49 5.26
C GLN A 66 6.11 -5.82 3.99
N THR A 67 5.76 -6.36 2.82
CA THR A 67 6.30 -5.89 1.54
C THR A 67 5.34 -5.00 0.76
N ILE A 68 5.90 -4.16 -0.14
CA ILE A 68 5.10 -3.38 -1.10
C ILE A 68 4.26 -4.31 -2.01
N ARG A 69 4.69 -5.58 -2.21
CA ARG A 69 3.93 -6.56 -3.01
C ARG A 69 2.67 -6.99 -2.28
N GLU A 70 2.79 -7.33 -1.01
CA GLU A 70 1.65 -7.69 -0.15
C GLU A 70 0.67 -6.52 -0.05
N ARG A 71 1.13 -5.31 0.29
CA ARG A 71 0.27 -4.11 0.35
C ARG A 71 -0.40 -3.80 -0.98
N ARG A 72 0.31 -3.93 -2.10
CA ARG A 72 -0.27 -3.78 -3.44
C ARG A 72 -1.39 -4.81 -3.65
N ASP A 73 -1.13 -6.08 -3.41
CA ASP A 73 -2.11 -7.14 -3.67
C ASP A 73 -3.29 -7.07 -2.69
N PHE A 74 -3.08 -6.53 -1.48
CA PHE A 74 -4.17 -6.17 -0.58
C PHE A 74 -5.04 -5.09 -1.20
N TYR A 75 -4.47 -3.98 -1.71
CA TYR A 75 -5.27 -2.96 -2.38
C TYR A 75 -6.03 -3.51 -3.59
N LEU A 76 -5.44 -4.45 -4.33
CA LEU A 76 -6.10 -5.14 -5.44
C LEU A 76 -7.34 -5.92 -4.99
N TRP A 77 -7.20 -6.71 -3.93
CA TRP A 77 -8.34 -7.40 -3.32
C TRP A 77 -9.37 -6.38 -2.82
N TYR A 78 -8.93 -5.42 -2.01
CA TYR A 78 -9.79 -4.46 -1.33
C TYR A 78 -10.64 -3.64 -2.31
N TYR A 79 -10.06 -3.10 -3.38
CA TYR A 79 -10.84 -2.29 -4.31
C TYR A 79 -11.90 -3.13 -5.05
N LYS A 80 -11.61 -4.41 -5.32
CA LYS A 80 -12.58 -5.33 -5.94
C LYS A 80 -13.74 -5.63 -5.00
N GLU A 81 -13.47 -5.81 -3.70
CA GLU A 81 -14.52 -6.02 -2.71
C GLU A 81 -15.45 -4.81 -2.60
N ILE A 82 -14.92 -3.59 -2.49
CA ILE A 82 -15.77 -2.40 -2.41
C ILE A 82 -16.50 -2.09 -3.73
N ASP A 83 -15.88 -2.39 -4.88
CA ASP A 83 -16.53 -2.27 -6.20
C ASP A 83 -17.71 -3.26 -6.29
N ALA A 84 -17.54 -4.50 -5.81
CA ALA A 84 -18.61 -5.51 -5.77
C ALA A 84 -19.77 -5.10 -4.85
N LYS A 85 -19.48 -4.32 -3.79
CA LYS A 85 -20.51 -3.69 -2.94
C LYS A 85 -21.13 -2.42 -3.54
N GLY A 86 -20.66 -1.97 -4.71
CA GLY A 86 -21.19 -0.80 -5.42
C GLY A 86 -20.59 0.55 -5.00
N HIS A 87 -19.51 0.58 -4.22
CA HIS A 87 -18.85 1.84 -3.88
C HIS A 87 -18.13 2.43 -5.11
N GLU A 88 -18.21 3.75 -5.27
CA GLU A 88 -17.52 4.48 -6.35
C GLU A 88 -16.25 5.20 -5.85
N VAL A 89 -15.74 4.81 -4.68
CA VAL A 89 -14.53 5.36 -4.06
C VAL A 89 -13.30 4.95 -4.87
N VAL A 90 -12.44 5.93 -5.20
CA VAL A 90 -11.36 5.73 -6.17
C VAL A 90 -9.99 5.57 -5.49
N TRP A 91 -9.82 6.12 -4.29
CA TRP A 91 -8.53 6.13 -3.60
C TRP A 91 -7.85 4.75 -3.49
N PRO A 92 -8.54 3.62 -3.22
CA PRO A 92 -7.91 2.30 -3.21
C PRO A 92 -7.32 1.88 -4.56
N LYS A 93 -7.96 2.26 -5.67
CA LYS A 93 -7.45 2.05 -7.04
C LYS A 93 -6.17 2.87 -7.26
N MET A 94 -6.14 4.10 -6.76
CA MET A 94 -4.94 4.95 -6.77
C MET A 94 -3.82 4.33 -5.94
N ALA A 95 -4.11 3.85 -4.73
CA ALA A 95 -3.15 3.22 -3.84
C ALA A 95 -2.56 1.93 -4.44
N HIS A 96 -3.39 1.10 -5.08
CA HIS A 96 -2.92 -0.04 -5.87
C HIS A 96 -2.01 0.40 -7.03
N PHE A 97 -2.43 1.40 -7.82
CA PHE A 97 -1.64 1.93 -8.94
C PHE A 97 -0.27 2.42 -8.48
N ILE A 98 -0.22 3.28 -7.46
CA ILE A 98 1.03 3.80 -6.91
C ILE A 98 1.89 2.67 -6.35
N SER A 99 1.31 1.70 -5.62
CA SER A 99 2.04 0.54 -5.10
C SER A 99 2.64 -0.32 -6.22
N LYS A 100 1.93 -0.48 -7.35
CA LYS A 100 2.43 -1.15 -8.56
C LYS A 100 3.67 -0.43 -9.11
N LYS A 101 3.68 0.91 -9.10
CA LYS A 101 4.83 1.73 -9.54
C LYS A 101 5.98 1.70 -8.52
N LEU A 102 5.71 1.89 -7.24
CA LEU A 102 6.73 1.84 -6.18
C LEU A 102 7.44 0.49 -6.13
N ARG A 103 6.73 -0.62 -6.37
CA ARG A 103 7.33 -1.95 -6.45
C ARG A 103 8.43 -2.04 -7.52
N LEU A 104 8.34 -1.28 -8.61
CA LEU A 104 9.36 -1.28 -9.66
C LEU A 104 10.72 -0.84 -9.12
N THR A 105 10.76 0.00 -8.07
CA THR A 105 12.01 0.39 -7.40
C THR A 105 12.75 -0.80 -6.76
N MET A 106 12.04 -1.91 -6.54
CA MET A 106 12.55 -3.16 -5.97
C MET A 106 12.76 -4.25 -7.02
N ALA A 107 12.42 -4.01 -8.28
CA ALA A 107 12.52 -4.97 -9.37
C ALA A 107 13.66 -4.64 -10.32
N PHE A 108 14.22 -5.65 -10.98
CA PHE A 108 15.18 -5.44 -12.07
C PHE A 108 14.49 -4.75 -13.27
N PRO A 109 15.16 -3.83 -13.99
CA PRO A 109 16.53 -3.34 -13.77
C PRO A 109 16.65 -2.23 -12.73
N TYR A 110 15.57 -1.54 -12.39
CA TYR A 110 15.58 -0.34 -11.53
C TYR A 110 16.20 -0.56 -10.15
N LYS A 111 16.09 -1.76 -9.57
CA LYS A 111 16.70 -2.13 -8.28
C LYS A 111 18.21 -1.85 -8.25
N VAL A 112 18.89 -2.06 -9.38
CA VAL A 112 20.35 -1.90 -9.55
C VAL A 112 20.70 -0.42 -9.64
N PHE A 113 19.96 0.35 -10.44
CA PHE A 113 20.26 1.75 -10.72
C PHE A 113 19.76 2.73 -9.64
N LEU A 114 18.75 2.36 -8.85
CA LEU A 114 18.21 3.22 -7.80
C LEU A 114 19.00 3.12 -6.50
N ARG A 115 19.31 4.29 -5.92
CA ARG A 115 19.97 4.44 -4.62
C ARG A 115 19.18 3.74 -3.51
N LYS A 116 19.88 3.23 -2.50
CA LYS A 116 19.26 2.60 -1.31
C LYS A 116 18.27 3.54 -0.61
N SER A 117 18.56 4.84 -0.56
CA SER A 117 17.70 5.87 0.05
C SER A 117 16.35 6.02 -0.67
N VAL A 118 16.32 5.98 -2.02
CA VAL A 118 15.07 6.03 -2.81
C VAL A 118 14.21 4.79 -2.55
N LYS A 119 14.85 3.62 -2.44
CA LYS A 119 14.19 2.37 -2.08
C LYS A 119 13.63 2.40 -0.66
N ALA A 120 14.38 2.96 0.29
CA ALA A 120 13.95 3.14 1.68
C ALA A 120 12.75 4.09 1.78
N TYR A 121 12.80 5.22 1.06
CA TYR A 121 11.67 6.15 0.94
C TYR A 121 10.42 5.44 0.40
N SER A 122 10.56 4.66 -0.69
CA SER A 122 9.44 3.94 -1.29
C SER A 122 8.80 2.93 -0.33
N LYS A 123 9.61 2.23 0.48
CA LYS A 123 9.11 1.33 1.54
C LYS A 123 8.40 2.10 2.64
N LYS A 124 9.02 3.17 3.14
CA LYS A 124 8.50 3.99 4.23
C LYS A 124 7.16 4.62 3.85
N GLY A 125 7.11 5.33 2.72
CA GLY A 125 5.87 5.95 2.23
C GLY A 125 4.76 4.93 2.01
N SER A 126 5.04 3.81 1.34
CA SER A 126 4.06 2.72 1.15
C SER A 126 3.53 2.16 2.46
N LYS A 127 4.39 1.93 3.46
CA LYS A 127 3.98 1.43 4.77
C LYS A 127 3.15 2.49 5.52
N THR A 128 3.64 3.74 5.59
CA THR A 128 2.97 4.82 6.30
C THR A 128 1.54 5.04 5.81
N VAL A 129 1.32 5.11 4.49
CA VAL A 129 -0.03 5.31 3.94
C VAL A 129 -0.94 4.11 4.24
N PHE A 130 -0.42 2.90 4.07
CA PHE A 130 -1.17 1.67 4.29
C PHE A 130 -1.62 1.51 5.75
N ASP A 131 -0.69 1.67 6.69
CA ASP A 131 -0.96 1.52 8.13
C ASP A 131 -2.03 2.54 8.58
N ASN A 132 -1.89 3.80 8.18
CA ASN A 132 -2.81 4.86 8.61
C ASN A 132 -4.19 4.76 7.95
N ALA A 133 -4.27 4.29 6.69
CA ALA A 133 -5.53 4.13 5.99
C ALA A 133 -6.31 2.88 6.42
N PHE A 134 -5.67 1.93 7.11
CA PHE A 134 -6.22 0.60 7.36
C PHE A 134 -7.57 0.62 8.08
N LEU A 135 -7.70 1.47 9.11
CA LEU A 135 -8.96 1.62 9.84
C LEU A 135 -10.06 2.27 9.01
N GLU A 136 -9.74 3.26 8.17
CA GLU A 136 -10.72 3.89 7.27
C GLU A 136 -11.18 2.93 6.19
N MET A 137 -10.28 2.07 5.71
CA MET A 137 -10.61 0.97 4.81
C MET A 137 -11.54 -0.06 5.48
N LYS A 138 -11.30 -0.43 6.74
CA LYS A 138 -12.21 -1.28 7.51
C LYS A 138 -13.61 -0.66 7.58
N ARG A 139 -13.70 0.61 7.96
CA ARG A 139 -14.97 1.34 8.07
C ARG A 139 -15.73 1.38 6.75
N LEU A 140 -15.04 1.65 5.65
CA LEU A 140 -15.65 1.70 4.33
C LEU A 140 -16.14 0.31 3.88
N LEU A 141 -15.29 -0.72 3.96
CA LEU A 141 -15.65 -2.07 3.50
C LEU A 141 -16.83 -2.65 4.28
N TYR A 142 -16.92 -2.42 5.59
CA TYR A 142 -18.00 -2.93 6.44
C TYR A 142 -19.16 -1.95 6.62
N SER A 143 -19.15 -0.82 5.90
CA SER A 143 -20.30 0.10 5.86
C SER A 143 -21.50 -0.56 5.19
N GLU A 144 -22.69 -0.30 5.73
CA GLU A 144 -23.98 -0.58 5.07
C GLU A 144 -24.30 0.49 4.02
N ASN A 145 -23.80 1.70 4.22
CA ASN A 145 -23.99 2.81 3.28
C ASN A 145 -23.05 2.67 2.09
N VAL A 146 -23.61 2.48 0.91
CA VAL A 146 -22.88 2.51 -0.36
C VAL A 146 -22.56 3.96 -0.72
N LEU A 147 -21.28 4.25 -0.93
CA LEU A 147 -20.82 5.60 -1.27
C LEU A 147 -20.74 5.76 -2.78
N THR A 148 -21.60 6.60 -3.34
CA THR A 148 -21.64 6.93 -4.76
C THR A 148 -21.55 8.45 -4.99
N GLY A 149 -21.25 8.86 -6.22
CA GLY A 149 -21.22 10.25 -6.66
C GLY A 149 -20.42 11.16 -5.72
N THR A 150 -21.09 12.19 -5.22
CA THR A 150 -20.49 13.21 -4.34
C THR A 150 -20.03 12.63 -2.99
N LEU A 151 -20.71 11.61 -2.45
CA LEU A 151 -20.30 10.99 -1.19
C LEU A 151 -18.97 10.25 -1.35
N ALA A 152 -18.81 9.49 -2.44
CA ALA A 152 -17.56 8.82 -2.78
C ALA A 152 -16.42 9.85 -2.99
N LEU A 153 -16.70 10.94 -3.72
CA LEU A 153 -15.73 12.01 -3.95
C LEU A 153 -15.30 12.70 -2.63
N ASN A 154 -16.24 12.95 -1.72
CA ASN A 154 -15.93 13.57 -0.44
C ASN A 154 -15.09 12.64 0.45
N TRP A 155 -15.35 11.33 0.40
CA TRP A 155 -14.51 10.34 1.06
C TRP A 155 -13.08 10.36 0.49
N ASP A 156 -12.93 10.34 -0.84
CA ASP A 156 -11.62 10.43 -1.51
C ASP A 156 -10.87 11.71 -1.11
N LYS A 157 -11.55 12.86 -1.10
CA LYS A 157 -10.97 14.15 -0.68
C LYS A 157 -10.48 14.09 0.77
N ALA A 158 -11.30 13.55 1.68
CA ALA A 158 -10.98 13.48 3.09
C ALA A 158 -9.75 12.59 3.35
N ILE A 159 -9.70 11.40 2.75
CA ILE A 159 -8.55 10.50 2.94
C ILE A 159 -7.28 11.05 2.28
N LEU A 160 -7.38 11.66 1.09
CA LEU A 160 -6.23 12.31 0.43
C LEU A 160 -5.71 13.49 1.24
N LYS A 161 -6.60 14.23 1.91
CA LYS A 161 -6.20 15.31 2.80
C LYS A 161 -5.36 14.77 3.95
N LYS A 162 -5.84 13.73 4.66
CA LYS A 162 -5.08 13.07 5.74
C LYS A 162 -3.74 12.53 5.22
N GLU A 163 -3.75 11.84 4.08
CA GLU A 163 -2.54 11.28 3.47
C GLU A 163 -1.48 12.35 3.22
N GLN A 164 -1.85 13.44 2.55
CA GLN A 164 -0.88 14.45 2.10
C GLN A 164 -0.45 15.39 3.23
N PHE A 165 -1.37 15.80 4.10
CA PHE A 165 -1.15 16.82 5.13
C PHE A 165 -0.74 16.27 6.49
N GLU A 166 -0.99 14.99 6.77
CA GLU A 166 -0.67 14.39 8.07
C GLU A 166 0.33 13.25 7.89
N TRP A 167 -0.01 12.23 7.09
CA TRP A 167 0.75 10.97 7.07
C TRP A 167 2.09 11.09 6.33
N LEU A 168 2.11 11.77 5.18
CA LEU A 168 3.31 11.87 4.35
C LEU A 168 4.26 13.00 4.76
N VAL A 169 3.78 14.02 5.48
CA VAL A 169 4.62 15.13 5.95
C VAL A 169 5.88 14.66 6.70
N PRO A 170 5.80 13.79 7.73
CA PRO A 170 6.99 13.28 8.40
C PRO A 170 7.86 12.41 7.49
N VAL A 171 7.28 11.73 6.49
CA VAL A 171 8.05 10.96 5.51
C VAL A 171 8.92 11.90 4.68
N TYR A 172 8.34 12.96 4.10
CA TYR A 172 9.07 13.94 3.28
C TYR A 172 10.15 14.69 4.06
N LYS A 173 9.91 15.03 5.33
CA LYS A 173 10.90 15.69 6.19
C LYS A 173 12.16 14.86 6.45
N THR A 174 12.08 13.53 6.33
CA THR A 174 13.22 12.62 6.58
C THR A 174 14.08 12.31 5.35
N VAL A 175 13.76 12.89 4.19
CA VAL A 175 14.43 12.57 2.92
C VAL A 175 15.54 13.58 2.63
N ASP A 176 16.74 13.10 2.30
CA ASP A 176 17.83 13.96 1.84
C ASP A 176 17.53 14.59 0.47
N GLU A 177 18.06 15.79 0.23
CA GLU A 177 17.80 16.57 -1.00
C GLU A 177 18.12 15.81 -2.29
N LYS A 178 19.16 14.96 -2.29
CA LYS A 178 19.50 14.16 -3.48
C LYS A 178 18.45 13.09 -3.74
N THR A 179 17.95 12.42 -2.70
CA THR A 179 16.84 11.47 -2.81
C THR A 179 15.54 12.18 -3.23
N LYS A 180 15.26 13.35 -2.66
CA LYS A 180 14.11 14.19 -3.02
C LYS A 180 14.14 14.56 -4.51
N LYS A 181 15.29 15.03 -5.02
CA LYS A 181 15.50 15.31 -6.45
C LYS A 181 15.23 14.08 -7.33
N THR A 182 15.70 12.90 -6.94
CA THR A 182 15.43 11.66 -7.69
C THR A 182 13.94 11.32 -7.71
N ILE A 183 13.26 11.41 -6.57
CA ILE A 183 11.81 11.12 -6.49
C ILE A 183 11.01 12.14 -7.32
N THR A 184 11.39 13.42 -7.30
CA THR A 184 10.81 14.44 -8.17
C THR A 184 10.97 14.05 -9.64
N ASN A 185 12.17 13.70 -10.08
CA ASN A 185 12.39 13.28 -11.47
C ASN A 185 11.57 12.04 -11.84
N ILE A 186 11.37 11.10 -10.92
CA ILE A 186 10.48 9.94 -11.12
C ILE A 186 9.03 10.39 -11.30
N ALA A 187 8.51 11.22 -10.39
CA ALA A 187 7.13 11.69 -10.42
C ALA A 187 6.82 12.54 -11.68
N LYS A 188 7.78 13.35 -12.12
CA LYS A 188 7.68 14.15 -13.36
C LYS A 188 7.91 13.31 -14.62
N GLY A 189 8.32 12.04 -14.49
CA GLY A 189 8.66 11.19 -15.63
C GLY A 189 9.82 11.73 -16.47
N HIS A 190 10.79 12.41 -15.84
CA HIS A 190 11.95 12.98 -16.50
C HIS A 190 12.93 11.89 -16.94
N CYS A 191 13.53 12.06 -18.13
CA CYS A 191 14.53 11.17 -18.70
C CYS A 191 14.04 9.70 -18.74
N PHE A 192 14.87 8.74 -18.32
CA PHE A 192 14.56 7.32 -18.31
C PHE A 192 13.43 6.92 -17.34
N TYR A 193 12.97 7.82 -16.45
CA TYR A 193 11.81 7.58 -15.59
C TYR A 193 10.47 7.76 -16.31
N GLY A 194 10.48 8.25 -17.55
CA GLY A 194 9.27 8.40 -18.36
C GLY A 194 8.48 7.11 -18.57
N PHE A 195 9.11 5.94 -18.41
CA PHE A 195 8.47 4.61 -18.45
C PHE A 195 7.76 4.23 -17.14
N LEU A 196 8.13 4.85 -16.02
CA LEU A 196 7.52 4.56 -14.72
C LEU A 196 6.16 5.25 -14.57
N VAL A 197 6.03 6.49 -15.08
CA VAL A 197 4.82 7.31 -14.93
C VAL A 197 4.22 7.64 -16.32
N PRO A 198 2.97 7.22 -16.60
CA PRO A 198 2.26 7.56 -17.83
C PRO A 198 2.23 9.07 -18.07
N LYS A 199 2.40 9.50 -19.33
CA LYS A 199 2.41 10.93 -19.71
C LYS A 199 1.25 11.75 -19.12
N PRO A 200 -0.01 11.27 -19.13
CA PRO A 200 -1.15 12.07 -18.64
C PRO A 200 -1.08 12.44 -17.16
N ILE A 201 -0.36 11.66 -16.35
CA ILE A 201 -0.28 11.84 -14.89
C ILE A 201 1.16 12.11 -14.43
N ARG A 202 1.98 12.72 -15.29
CA ARG A 202 3.28 13.21 -14.84
C ARG A 202 3.07 14.43 -13.97
N PHE A 203 3.60 14.39 -12.76
CA PHE A 203 3.50 15.49 -11.82
C PHE A 203 4.19 16.73 -12.39
N LYS A 204 3.55 17.90 -12.28
CA LYS A 204 4.09 19.17 -12.81
C LYS A 204 4.64 20.09 -11.71
N GLY A 205 4.14 19.93 -10.49
CA GLY A 205 4.42 20.81 -9.36
C GLY A 205 5.73 20.58 -8.61
N ASP A 206 5.81 21.14 -7.41
CA ASP A 206 6.83 20.87 -6.39
C ASP A 206 6.36 19.77 -5.43
N LEU A 207 7.13 18.68 -5.33
CA LEU A 207 6.83 17.58 -4.43
C LEU A 207 6.96 17.98 -2.96
N SER A 208 7.61 19.10 -2.65
CA SER A 208 7.66 19.65 -1.29
C SER A 208 6.33 20.29 -0.90
N SER A 209 5.59 20.83 -1.87
CA SER A 209 4.31 21.51 -1.67
C SER A 209 3.19 20.49 -1.42
N THR A 210 2.73 20.43 -0.17
CA THR A 210 1.64 19.53 0.23
C THR A 210 0.36 19.80 -0.55
N THR A 211 0.05 21.08 -0.80
CA THR A 211 -1.13 21.48 -1.57
C THR A 211 -1.04 21.00 -3.02
N GLU A 212 0.12 21.10 -3.65
CA GLU A 212 0.29 20.63 -5.04
C GLU A 212 0.21 19.11 -5.12
N ARG A 213 0.76 18.37 -4.16
CA ARG A 213 0.60 16.91 -4.10
C ARG A 213 -0.86 16.50 -3.96
N TYR A 214 -1.61 17.18 -3.09
CA TYR A 214 -3.05 16.95 -2.92
C TYR A 214 -3.84 17.24 -4.19
N ASN A 215 -3.60 18.39 -4.82
CA ASN A 215 -4.29 18.76 -6.06
C ASN A 215 -3.98 17.78 -7.20
N TYR A 216 -2.72 17.36 -7.34
CA TYR A 216 -2.35 16.33 -8.31
C TYR A 216 -3.05 15.00 -8.02
N ALA A 217 -3.07 14.55 -6.75
CA ALA A 217 -3.71 13.29 -6.40
C ALA A 217 -5.21 13.32 -6.72
N LEU A 218 -5.89 14.42 -6.40
CA LEU A 218 -7.33 14.58 -6.58
C LEU A 218 -7.74 14.79 -8.04
N ASN A 219 -7.00 15.61 -8.80
CA ASN A 219 -7.43 16.06 -10.12
C ASN A 219 -6.82 15.25 -11.27
N ASP A 220 -5.59 14.76 -11.11
CA ASP A 220 -4.89 14.04 -12.18
C ASP A 220 -4.93 12.52 -11.93
N LEU A 221 -4.41 12.08 -10.77
CA LEU A 221 -4.25 10.66 -10.49
C LEU A 221 -5.59 9.95 -10.30
N ARG A 222 -6.53 10.58 -9.58
CA ARG A 222 -7.88 10.03 -9.37
C ARG A 222 -8.63 9.85 -10.70
N GLU A 223 -8.66 10.88 -11.54
CA GLU A 223 -9.36 10.83 -12.82
C GLU A 223 -8.74 9.79 -13.77
N TYR A 224 -7.41 9.70 -13.79
CA TYR A 224 -6.72 8.63 -14.50
C TYR A 224 -7.13 7.24 -13.98
N CYS A 225 -7.14 7.03 -12.66
CA CYS A 225 -7.53 5.74 -12.08
C CYS A 225 -8.99 5.38 -12.37
N LYS A 226 -9.93 6.35 -12.34
CA LYS A 226 -11.33 6.12 -12.73
C LYS A 226 -11.47 5.56 -14.15
N ILE A 227 -10.66 6.07 -15.08
CA ILE A 227 -10.74 5.67 -16.49
C ILE A 227 -10.09 4.29 -16.71
N HIS A 228 -8.99 3.99 -16.01
CA HIS A 228 -8.13 2.84 -16.28
C HIS A 228 -8.34 1.62 -15.36
N TYR A 229 -9.17 1.73 -14.32
CA TYR A 229 -9.55 0.65 -13.40
C TYR A 229 -11.05 0.32 -13.51
N LYS A 230 -11.57 0.30 -14.75
CA LYS A 230 -12.90 -0.22 -15.05
C LYS A 230 -12.91 -1.75 -14.94
#